data_AF-A0A5B9DFN7-F1
#
_entry.id   AF-A0A5B9DFN7-F1
#
_cell.length_a   1.000
_cell.length_b   1.000
_cell.length_c   1.000
_cell.angle_alpha   90.00
_cell.angle_beta   90.00
_cell.angle_gamma   90.00
#
_symmetry.space_group_name_H-M   'P 1'
#
loop_
_entity.id
_entity.type
_entity.pdbx_description
1 polymer ?
#
loop_
_entity_poly.entity_id
_entity_poly.type
_entity_poly.pdbx_seq_one_letter_code
_entity_poly.pdbx_strand_id
1 'polypeptide(L)'
;MPTCTKCKCSLCNQNSDQYHIEKIDDKLICHSCLYNESKPYKIYPIGFVANDTDPGQNFEFRGKSNNNSNLSISKIKLFDSQKPFLFKLEDEKWITIIFYFHIQQPITSTFARGLDGKKVGVFASRTPFRPSRLGISEVELIKIEGTTLYVINLDAFNGSPILDIKIGSKSLK
;
A
#
# COMPACT_ATOMS: atom_id res chain seq x y z
N MET A 1 -10.83 -20.20 -0.40
CA MET A 1 -9.43 -20.65 -0.37
C MET A 1 -9.34 -21.86 0.56
N PRO A 2 -8.59 -22.92 0.21
CA PRO A 2 -8.45 -24.08 1.09
C PRO A 2 -7.74 -23.66 2.38
N THR A 3 -8.37 -23.96 3.51
CA THR A 3 -7.89 -23.62 4.85
C THR A 3 -6.74 -24.55 5.24
N CYS A 4 -5.52 -24.05 5.18
CA CYS A 4 -4.38 -24.77 5.72
C CYS A 4 -4.47 -24.77 7.25
N THR A 5 -4.93 -25.88 7.84
CA THR A 5 -5.07 -26.02 9.30
C THR A 5 -3.73 -26.16 10.01
N LYS A 6 -2.68 -26.63 9.33
CA LYS A 6 -1.27 -26.63 9.80
C LYS A 6 -0.33 -26.51 8.60
N CYS A 7 0.23 -25.32 8.41
CA CYS A 7 1.26 -25.09 7.40
C CYS A 7 2.65 -25.21 8.04
N LYS A 8 3.57 -25.93 7.39
CA LYS A 8 4.91 -26.18 7.93
C LYS A 8 5.90 -25.13 7.42
N CYS A 9 6.57 -24.43 8.32
CA CYS A 9 7.60 -23.46 7.97
C CYS A 9 8.81 -24.15 7.34
N SER A 10 9.29 -23.64 6.21
CA SER A 10 10.45 -24.15 5.49
C SER A 10 11.79 -23.83 6.17
N LEU A 11 11.82 -22.93 7.17
CA LEU A 11 13.04 -22.57 7.91
C LEU A 11 13.17 -23.35 9.23
N CYS A 12 12.16 -23.27 10.11
CA CYS A 12 12.21 -23.90 11.43
C CYS A 12 11.49 -25.26 11.51
N ASN A 13 10.83 -25.70 10.43
CA ASN A 13 10.02 -26.92 10.40
C ASN A 13 8.84 -26.98 11.40
N GLN A 14 8.52 -25.88 12.08
CA GLN A 14 7.38 -25.81 12.99
C GLN A 14 6.08 -25.57 12.23
N ASN A 15 4.97 -25.99 12.85
CA ASN A 15 3.62 -25.70 12.34
C ASN A 15 3.23 -24.25 12.66
N SER A 16 2.54 -23.62 11.73
CA SER A 16 1.88 -22.33 11.89
C SER A 16 0.47 -22.40 11.33
N ASP A 17 -0.44 -21.59 11.86
CA ASP A 17 -1.73 -21.36 11.22
C ASP A 17 -1.56 -20.49 9.96
N GLN A 18 -2.64 -20.41 9.17
CA GLN A 18 -2.69 -19.67 7.91
C GLN A 18 -2.56 -18.15 8.05
N TYR A 19 -2.76 -17.58 9.25
CA TYR A 19 -2.66 -16.15 9.51
C TYR A 19 -1.25 -15.72 9.92
N HIS A 20 -0.45 -16.66 10.44
CA HIS A 20 0.91 -16.42 10.92
C HIS A 20 1.99 -17.00 9.99
N ILE A 21 1.67 -17.15 8.70
CA ILE A 21 2.60 -17.68 7.70
C ILE A 21 2.49 -16.93 6.37
N GLU A 22 3.63 -16.69 5.73
CA GLU A 22 3.71 -16.03 4.42
C GLU A 22 4.28 -17.00 3.38
N LYS A 23 3.79 -16.91 2.14
CA LYS A 23 4.39 -17.60 1.00
C LYS A 23 5.42 -16.69 0.33
N ILE A 24 6.70 -17.08 0.38
CA ILE A 24 7.84 -16.33 -0.16
C ILE A 24 8.68 -17.25 -1.05
N ASP A 25 8.84 -16.93 -2.34
CA ASP A 25 9.55 -17.76 -3.33
C ASP A 25 9.12 -19.23 -3.30
N ASP A 26 7.81 -19.46 -3.31
CA ASP A 26 7.16 -20.78 -3.18
C ASP A 26 7.44 -21.56 -1.88
N LYS A 27 8.14 -20.96 -0.91
CA LYS A 27 8.35 -21.50 0.43
C LYS A 27 7.38 -20.87 1.42
N LEU A 28 6.98 -21.66 2.41
CA LEU A 28 6.13 -21.19 3.50
C LEU A 28 7.01 -20.75 4.67
N ILE A 29 6.93 -19.49 5.09
CA ILE A 29 7.77 -18.92 6.14
C ILE A 29 6.88 -18.40 7.26
N CYS A 30 7.01 -18.94 8.48
CA CYS A 30 6.22 -18.45 9.61
C CYS A 30 6.67 -17.06 10.06
N HIS A 31 5.76 -16.29 10.64
CA HIS A 31 6.01 -14.94 11.12
C HIS A 31 7.15 -14.89 12.15
N SER A 32 7.30 -15.89 13.02
CA SER A 32 8.43 -15.96 13.96
C SER A 32 9.78 -15.98 13.25
N CYS A 33 9.93 -16.78 12.19
CA CYS A 33 11.16 -16.81 11.39
C CYS A 33 11.34 -15.54 10.55
N LEU A 34 10.26 -15.02 9.98
CA LEU A 34 10.30 -13.85 9.09
C LEU A 34 10.60 -12.55 9.85
N TYR A 35 10.04 -12.40 11.05
CA TYR A 35 10.09 -11.17 11.86
C TYR A 35 10.87 -11.33 13.16
N ASN A 36 11.68 -12.39 13.29
CA ASN A 36 12.52 -12.65 14.44
C ASN A 36 11.76 -12.56 15.78
N GLU A 37 10.63 -13.27 15.86
CA GLU A 37 9.73 -13.34 17.03
C GLU A 37 9.17 -11.99 17.51
N SER A 38 9.34 -10.92 16.71
CA SER A 38 8.85 -9.59 17.06
C SER A 38 7.33 -9.55 17.01
N LYS A 39 6.73 -8.86 17.99
CA LYS A 39 5.29 -8.60 18.00
C LYS A 39 4.93 -7.56 16.93
N PRO A 40 3.82 -7.72 16.19
CA PRO A 40 3.39 -6.72 15.22
C PRO A 40 2.87 -5.46 15.92
N TYR A 41 3.07 -4.31 15.28
CA TYR A 41 2.45 -3.05 15.67
C TYR A 41 1.03 -2.97 15.11
N LYS A 42 0.08 -2.50 15.93
CA LYS A 42 -1.29 -2.23 15.49
C LYS A 42 -1.36 -0.82 14.92
N ILE A 43 -1.79 -0.70 13.67
CA ILE A 43 -2.03 0.57 12.99
C ILE A 43 -3.50 0.56 12.54
N TYR A 44 -4.25 1.57 12.94
CA TYR A 44 -5.65 1.71 12.56
C TYR A 44 -5.75 2.52 11.26
N PRO A 45 -6.59 2.10 10.30
CA PRO A 45 -6.97 2.97 9.20
C PRO A 45 -7.61 4.26 9.73
N ILE A 46 -7.33 5.37 9.09
CA ILE A 46 -7.96 6.68 9.35
C ILE A 46 -9.00 7.04 8.28
N GLY A 47 -9.10 6.22 7.24
CA GLY A 47 -10.00 6.38 6.12
C GLY A 47 -9.74 5.36 5.02
N PHE A 48 -10.43 5.53 3.90
CA PHE A 48 -10.33 4.63 2.75
C PHE A 48 -10.30 5.39 1.43
N VAL A 49 -9.64 4.79 0.45
CA VAL A 49 -9.67 5.24 -0.94
C VAL A 49 -11.03 4.94 -1.56
N ALA A 50 -11.57 5.90 -2.31
CA ALA A 50 -12.75 5.76 -3.14
C ALA A 50 -12.46 6.29 -4.56
N ASN A 51 -12.32 5.38 -5.52
CA ASN A 51 -12.03 5.67 -6.93
C ASN A 51 -12.47 4.49 -7.83
N ASP A 52 -12.26 4.63 -9.14
CA ASP A 52 -12.66 3.62 -10.13
C ASP A 52 -11.55 2.58 -10.42
N THR A 53 -10.45 2.58 -9.66
CA THR A 53 -9.37 1.59 -9.82
C THR A 53 -9.74 0.31 -9.08
N ASP A 54 -10.25 -0.67 -9.83
CA ASP A 54 -10.63 -1.98 -9.32
C ASP A 54 -9.41 -2.93 -9.26
N PRO A 55 -9.19 -3.64 -8.13
CA PRO A 55 -8.26 -4.77 -8.00
C PRO A 55 -8.28 -5.80 -9.15
N GLY A 56 -9.44 -5.97 -9.81
CA GLY A 56 -9.65 -6.94 -10.89
C GLY A 56 -9.24 -6.46 -12.29
N GLN A 57 -8.96 -5.16 -12.45
CA GLN A 57 -8.37 -4.65 -13.70
C GLN A 57 -6.85 -4.78 -13.61
N ASN A 58 -6.24 -5.26 -14.70
CA ASN A 58 -4.82 -5.64 -14.78
C ASN A 58 -3.89 -4.70 -13.98
N PHE A 59 -2.93 -5.32 -13.31
CA PHE A 59 -1.81 -4.70 -12.59
C PHE A 59 -0.86 -3.95 -13.56
N GLU A 60 -1.41 -3.11 -14.42
CA GLU A 60 -0.65 -2.22 -15.27
C GLU A 60 -0.07 -1.15 -14.37
N PHE A 61 1.23 -1.27 -14.08
CA PHE A 61 2.02 -0.21 -13.49
C PHE A 61 1.71 1.08 -14.24
N ARG A 62 0.94 1.99 -13.64
CA ARG A 62 0.66 3.34 -14.18
C ARG A 62 1.89 4.25 -14.08
N GLY A 63 3.07 3.69 -14.30
CA GLY A 63 4.31 4.42 -14.55
C GLY A 63 4.33 4.90 -15.99
N LYS A 64 3.59 5.98 -16.28
CA LYS A 64 3.60 6.76 -17.55
C LYS A 64 3.20 6.00 -18.83
N SER A 65 2.02 6.30 -19.38
CA SER A 65 1.86 6.75 -20.79
C SER A 65 0.37 6.93 -21.17
N ASN A 66 -0.02 8.15 -21.55
CA ASN A 66 -0.62 8.50 -22.85
C ASN A 66 -1.32 9.86 -22.79
N ASN A 67 -1.08 10.66 -23.82
CA ASN A 67 -1.40 12.08 -24.00
C ASN A 67 -2.90 12.39 -24.15
N ASN A 68 -3.74 11.90 -23.25
CA ASN A 68 -5.13 12.33 -23.05
C ASN A 68 -5.43 12.29 -21.54
N SER A 69 -4.86 13.27 -20.85
CA SER A 69 -4.78 13.36 -19.39
C SER A 69 -6.09 13.83 -18.77
N ASN A 70 -7.13 12.99 -18.79
CA ASN A 70 -8.09 13.07 -17.68
C ASN A 70 -7.36 12.50 -16.47
N LEU A 71 -6.67 13.37 -15.71
CA LEU A 71 -6.14 13.01 -14.40
C LEU A 71 -7.32 12.54 -13.55
N SER A 72 -7.44 11.23 -13.37
CA SER A 72 -8.54 10.66 -12.59
C SER A 72 -8.38 11.10 -11.14
N ILE A 73 -9.28 11.96 -10.69
CA ILE A 73 -9.35 12.40 -9.30
C ILE A 73 -9.73 11.20 -8.45
N SER A 74 -8.88 10.85 -7.48
CA SER A 74 -9.21 9.89 -6.44
C SER A 74 -9.73 10.62 -5.21
N LYS A 75 -10.62 9.97 -4.46
CA LYS A 75 -11.10 10.48 -3.19
C LYS A 75 -10.47 9.67 -2.06
N ILE A 76 -10.00 10.36 -1.03
CA ILE A 76 -9.64 9.77 0.25
C ILE A 76 -10.72 10.18 1.24
N LYS A 77 -11.53 9.23 1.68
CA LYS A 77 -12.61 9.44 2.64
C LYS A 77 -12.10 9.12 4.03
N LEU A 78 -11.77 10.14 4.80
CA LEU A 78 -11.37 9.99 6.19
C LEU A 78 -12.60 9.82 7.09
N PHE A 79 -12.40 9.20 8.25
CA PHE A 79 -13.45 9.16 9.27
C PHE A 79 -13.71 10.56 9.84
N ASP A 80 -14.94 10.80 10.31
CA ASP A 80 -15.34 12.08 10.89
C ASP A 80 -14.45 12.50 12.08
N SER A 81 -13.97 11.50 12.85
CA SER A 81 -13.03 11.71 13.95
C SER A 81 -11.70 12.33 13.52
N GLN A 82 -11.37 12.32 12.23
CA GLN A 82 -10.14 12.89 11.71
C GLN A 82 -10.24 14.39 11.41
N LYS A 83 -11.45 14.96 11.41
CA LYS A 83 -11.68 16.38 11.08
C LYS A 83 -10.76 17.36 11.83
N PRO A 84 -10.51 17.22 13.15
CA PRO A 84 -9.62 18.14 13.87
C PRO A 84 -8.16 18.14 13.37
N PHE A 85 -7.71 17.05 12.73
CA PHE A 85 -6.33 16.91 12.24
C PHE A 85 -6.10 17.53 10.85
N LEU A 86 -7.16 18.04 10.21
CA LEU A 86 -7.09 18.65 8.88
C LEU A 86 -6.75 20.13 8.89
N PHE A 87 -6.56 20.74 10.06
CA PHE A 87 -6.29 22.17 10.18
C PHE A 87 -5.07 22.59 9.33
N LYS A 88 -5.30 23.51 8.38
CA LYS A 88 -4.33 24.03 7.40
C LYS A 88 -3.83 23.04 6.36
N LEU A 89 -4.42 21.85 6.25
CA LEU A 89 -4.03 20.92 5.19
C LEU A 89 -4.41 21.47 3.80
N GLU A 90 -5.47 22.26 3.71
CA GLU A 90 -5.91 22.94 2.49
C GLU A 90 -4.90 23.97 1.94
N ASP A 91 -3.98 24.46 2.78
CA ASP A 91 -2.90 25.36 2.36
C ASP A 91 -1.78 24.60 1.62
N GLU A 92 -1.75 23.27 1.73
CA GLU A 92 -0.71 22.41 1.17
C GLU A 92 -1.09 21.89 -0.22
N LYS A 93 -0.25 22.20 -1.22
CA LYS A 93 -0.46 21.69 -2.58
C LYS A 93 -0.11 20.21 -2.72
N TRP A 94 0.94 19.76 -2.04
CA TRP A 94 1.44 18.39 -2.14
C TRP A 94 1.37 17.72 -0.78
N ILE A 95 0.86 16.49 -0.75
CA ILE A 95 0.80 15.66 0.46
C ILE A 95 1.32 14.26 0.15
N THR A 96 1.90 13.60 1.15
CA THR A 96 2.29 12.20 1.12
C THR A 96 1.24 11.36 1.82
N ILE A 97 0.71 10.38 1.11
CA ILE A 97 -0.26 9.43 1.62
C ILE A 97 0.45 8.12 1.94
N ILE A 98 0.26 7.62 3.16
CA ILE A 98 0.68 6.28 3.57
C ILE A 98 -0.57 5.41 3.64
N PHE A 99 -0.56 4.28 2.93
CA PHE A 99 -1.70 3.40 2.81
C PHE A 99 -1.27 1.93 2.85
N TYR A 100 -2.24 1.03 3.00
CA TYR A 100 -2.01 -0.41 3.08
C TYR A 100 -2.41 -1.13 1.79
N PHE A 101 -1.54 -2.01 1.28
CA PHE A 101 -1.87 -2.92 0.19
C PHE A 101 -2.74 -4.07 0.71
N HIS A 102 -4.06 -3.85 0.70
CA HIS A 102 -5.05 -4.79 1.22
C HIS A 102 -5.26 -6.04 0.35
N ILE A 103 -4.89 -5.97 -0.93
CA ILE A 103 -4.95 -7.12 -1.84
C ILE A 103 -3.76 -8.03 -1.56
N GLN A 104 -4.03 -9.30 -1.27
CA GLN A 104 -3.01 -10.27 -0.90
C GLN A 104 -2.51 -11.05 -2.12
N GLN A 105 -1.20 -11.05 -2.33
CA GLN A 105 -0.51 -11.93 -3.27
C GLN A 105 0.80 -12.45 -2.63
N PRO A 106 1.33 -13.60 -3.10
CA PRO A 106 2.61 -14.12 -2.62
C PRO A 106 3.76 -13.13 -2.81
N ILE A 107 4.74 -13.17 -1.92
CA ILE A 107 5.94 -12.34 -2.03
C ILE A 107 6.97 -13.08 -2.89
N THR A 108 7.52 -12.40 -3.87
CA THR A 108 8.71 -12.87 -4.61
C THR A 108 9.90 -12.02 -4.19
N SER A 109 10.95 -12.64 -3.65
CA SER A 109 12.09 -11.92 -3.08
C SER A 109 12.88 -11.14 -4.14
N THR A 110 12.98 -11.67 -5.36
CA THR A 110 13.66 -11.04 -6.50
C THR A 110 12.88 -11.14 -7.80
N PHE A 111 12.94 -10.09 -8.62
CA PHE A 111 12.23 -10.01 -9.91
C PHE A 111 12.86 -8.93 -10.80
N ALA A 112 12.51 -8.92 -12.08
CA ALA A 112 12.84 -7.82 -12.98
C ALA A 112 11.94 -6.62 -12.65
N ARG A 113 12.52 -5.48 -12.22
CA ARG A 113 11.71 -4.30 -11.89
C ARG A 113 11.17 -3.65 -13.17
N GLY A 114 9.92 -3.20 -13.12
CA GLY A 114 9.26 -2.59 -14.29
C GLY A 114 9.92 -1.30 -14.80
N LEU A 115 10.75 -0.62 -14.00
CA LEU A 115 11.38 0.64 -14.39
C LEU A 115 12.45 0.49 -15.49
N ASP A 116 13.26 -0.57 -15.42
CA ASP A 116 14.43 -0.77 -16.30
C ASP A 116 14.76 -2.24 -16.57
N GLY A 117 13.92 -3.18 -16.14
CA GLY A 117 14.14 -4.62 -16.29
C GLY A 117 15.23 -5.22 -15.41
N LYS A 118 15.93 -4.42 -14.58
CA LYS A 118 17.00 -4.93 -13.72
C LYS A 118 16.44 -5.95 -12.73
N LYS A 119 17.10 -7.10 -12.62
CA LYS A 119 16.82 -8.06 -11.54
C LYS A 119 17.22 -7.45 -10.21
N VAL A 120 16.24 -7.24 -9.32
CA VAL A 120 16.42 -6.61 -8.02
C VAL A 120 15.65 -7.35 -6.93
N GLY A 121 16.00 -7.10 -5.67
CA GLY A 121 15.20 -7.55 -4.54
C GLY A 121 14.01 -6.64 -4.25
N VAL A 122 13.03 -7.13 -3.47
CA VAL A 122 11.82 -6.40 -3.05
C VAL A 122 12.12 -4.98 -2.52
N PHE A 123 13.18 -4.82 -1.73
CA PHE A 123 13.55 -3.53 -1.12
C PHE A 123 14.26 -2.57 -2.08
N ALA A 124 14.74 -3.03 -3.23
CA ALA A 124 15.31 -2.21 -4.30
C ALA A 124 14.27 -1.88 -5.40
N SER A 125 12.98 -1.93 -5.04
CA SER A 125 11.83 -1.73 -5.92
C SER A 125 10.67 -1.04 -5.20
N ARG A 126 9.55 -0.84 -5.92
CA ARG A 126 8.26 -0.38 -5.38
C ARG A 126 7.14 -1.42 -5.57
N THR A 127 7.46 -2.71 -5.63
CA THR A 127 6.42 -3.74 -5.69
C THR A 127 5.50 -3.64 -4.45
N PRO A 128 4.19 -3.80 -4.61
CA PRO A 128 3.26 -3.88 -3.49
C PRO A 128 3.34 -5.22 -2.74
N PHE A 129 3.91 -6.26 -3.37
CA PHE A 129 4.08 -7.59 -2.78
C PHE A 129 5.32 -7.62 -1.89
N ARG A 130 5.20 -7.04 -0.70
CA ARG A 130 6.30 -6.84 0.25
C ARG A 130 5.89 -7.07 1.71
N PRO A 131 6.82 -7.39 2.62
CA PRO A 131 6.50 -7.84 3.98
C PRO A 131 5.57 -6.90 4.76
N SER A 132 5.88 -5.61 4.83
CA SER A 132 5.06 -4.64 5.60
C SER A 132 3.81 -4.16 4.87
N ARG A 133 3.69 -4.43 3.56
CA ARG A 133 2.54 -4.05 2.70
C ARG A 133 2.16 -2.55 2.78
N LEU A 134 3.15 -1.69 2.99
CA LEU A 134 2.97 -0.24 3.03
C LEU A 134 3.20 0.38 1.64
N GLY A 135 2.22 1.15 1.19
CA GLY A 135 2.28 2.02 0.03
C GLY A 135 2.53 3.47 0.45
N ILE A 136 3.24 4.20 -0.41
CA ILE A 136 3.52 5.63 -0.23
C ILE A 136 3.31 6.30 -1.58
N SER A 137 2.45 7.32 -1.62
CA SER A 137 2.22 8.14 -2.81
C SER A 137 2.38 9.61 -2.47
N GLU A 138 3.14 10.35 -3.28
CA GLU A 138 3.05 11.80 -3.30
C GLU A 138 1.94 12.21 -4.26
N VAL A 139 0.96 12.95 -3.74
CA VAL A 139 -0.24 13.35 -4.46
C VAL A 139 -0.39 14.87 -4.42
N GLU A 140 -1.01 15.43 -5.46
CA GLU A 140 -1.43 16.83 -5.43
C GLU A 140 -2.83 16.88 -4.83
N LEU A 141 -2.99 17.74 -3.82
CA LEU A 141 -4.26 18.00 -3.17
C LEU A 141 -5.03 19.04 -3.99
N ILE A 142 -6.21 18.66 -4.47
CA ILE A 142 -7.06 19.52 -5.30
C ILE A 142 -8.02 20.33 -4.42
N LYS A 143 -8.66 19.68 -3.45
CA LYS A 143 -9.56 20.30 -2.47
C LYS A 143 -9.86 19.35 -1.31
N ILE A 144 -10.40 19.93 -0.24
CA ILE A 144 -10.98 19.20 0.90
C ILE A 144 -12.47 19.56 0.99
N GLU A 145 -13.33 18.56 1.10
CA GLU A 145 -14.76 18.74 1.40
C GLU A 145 -15.12 17.89 2.63
N GLY A 146 -15.37 18.55 3.76
CA GLY A 146 -15.56 17.85 5.04
C GLY A 146 -14.30 17.07 5.42
N THR A 147 -14.41 15.74 5.45
CA THR A 147 -13.30 14.80 5.70
C THR A 147 -12.85 14.07 4.43
N THR A 148 -13.31 14.51 3.26
CA THR A 148 -12.92 13.94 1.96
C THR A 148 -11.87 14.79 1.28
N LEU A 149 -10.71 14.19 1.00
CA LEU A 149 -9.64 14.81 0.23
C LEU A 149 -9.76 14.37 -1.22
N TYR A 150 -9.69 15.32 -2.14
CA TYR A 150 -9.66 15.06 -3.58
C TYR A 150 -8.23 15.21 -4.07
N VAL A 151 -7.68 14.14 -4.63
CA VAL A 151 -6.26 14.07 -4.96
C VAL A 151 -6.02 13.50 -6.35
N ILE A 152 -4.88 13.83 -6.93
CA ILE A 152 -4.38 13.24 -8.18
C ILE A 152 -3.02 12.58 -7.96
N ASN A 153 -2.67 11.61 -8.80
CA ASN A 153 -1.46 10.77 -8.70
C ASN A 153 -1.45 9.76 -7.52
N LEU A 154 -2.61 9.46 -6.94
CA LEU A 154 -2.72 8.37 -5.95
C LEU A 154 -2.59 7.01 -6.65
N ASP A 155 -1.63 6.21 -6.22
CA ASP A 155 -1.38 4.85 -6.73
C ASP A 155 -1.94 3.79 -5.77
N ALA A 156 -3.25 3.87 -5.51
CA ALA A 156 -3.96 2.98 -4.61
C ALA A 156 -5.29 2.53 -5.21
N PHE A 157 -5.63 1.25 -5.00
CA PHE A 157 -6.90 0.67 -5.43
C PHE A 157 -8.05 1.18 -4.56
N ASN A 158 -9.26 1.14 -5.13
CA ASN A 158 -10.49 1.39 -4.41
C ASN A 158 -10.56 0.51 -3.15
N GLY A 159 -11.00 1.09 -2.02
CA GLY A 159 -11.04 0.38 -0.74
C GLY A 159 -9.70 0.24 -0.02
N SER A 160 -8.59 0.76 -0.56
CA SER A 160 -7.31 0.73 0.14
C SER A 160 -7.40 1.52 1.46
N PRO A 161 -6.98 0.94 2.61
CA PRO A 161 -6.94 1.64 3.88
C PRO A 161 -5.87 2.74 3.87
N ILE A 162 -6.24 3.94 4.28
CA ILE A 162 -5.31 5.04 4.55
C ILE A 162 -4.83 4.93 5.99
N LEU A 163 -3.52 5.00 6.19
CA LEU A 163 -2.89 4.85 7.49
C LEU A 163 -2.39 6.20 8.04
N ASP A 164 -1.89 7.09 7.18
CA ASP A 164 -1.32 8.37 7.59
C ASP A 164 -1.24 9.37 6.43
N ILE A 165 -1.12 10.66 6.76
CA ILE A 165 -0.96 11.78 5.82
C ILE A 165 0.15 12.70 6.31
N LYS A 166 1.03 13.13 5.42
CA LYS A 166 2.11 14.10 5.71
C LYS A 166 2.17 15.17 4.63
N ILE A 167 2.83 16.29 4.94
CA ILE A 167 3.20 17.26 3.90
C ILE A 167 4.08 16.58 2.83
N GLY A 168 3.91 16.96 1.57
CA GLY A 168 4.67 16.41 0.45
C GLY A 168 6.09 16.96 0.40
N SER A 169 7.04 16.16 -0.07
CA SER A 169 8.45 16.62 -0.17
C SER A 169 8.62 17.77 -1.16
N LYS A 170 7.69 17.91 -2.11
CA LYS A 170 7.62 19.04 -3.04
C LYS A 170 7.18 20.35 -2.40
N SER A 171 6.55 20.34 -1.22
CA SER A 171 6.23 21.55 -0.46
C SER A 171 7.44 22.16 0.25
N LEU A 172 8.56 21.42 0.32
CA LEU A 172 9.78 21.80 1.05
C LEU A 172 10.86 22.44 0.16
N LYS A 173 10.53 22.80 -1.08
CA LYS A 173 11.46 23.38 -2.06
C LYS A 173 11.09 24.81 -2.41
#